data_AF-A0A960D2Z8-F1
#
_entry.id   AF-A0A960D2Z8-F1
#
_cell.length_a   1.000
_cell.length_b   1.000
_cell.length_c   1.000
_cell.angle_alpha   90.00
_cell.angle_beta   90.00
_cell.angle_gamma   90.00
#
_symmetry.space_group_name_H-M   'P 1'
#
loop_
_entity.id
_entity.type
_entity.pdbx_description
1 polymer ?
#
loop_
_entity_poly.entity_id
_entity_poly.type
_entity_poly.pdbx_seq_one_letter_code
_entity_poly.pdbx_strand_id
1 'polypeptide(L)'
;ALGRLQDDEAMQSAFKQYVERPATLCIPLMLATFSLGNGAAIYRPDFFDVPTDFWLSTYWLLLCGMLIYLLGYGSRALLVLRRDPRSRRIANVYLFASAAGIVACAIRIITAYVPPLQAVEGGTLVWFFACTCGAGFAVASAHSWRIKTRWFNGATH
;
A
#
# COMPACT_ATOMS: atom_id res chain seq x y z
N ALA A 1 -27.98 -14.03 -13.18
CA ALA A 1 -26.95 -14.88 -12.55
C ALA A 1 -25.66 -14.94 -13.38
N LEU A 2 -25.74 -15.22 -14.69
CA LEU A 2 -24.58 -15.29 -15.61
C LEU A 2 -23.74 -14.01 -15.70
N GLY A 3 -24.35 -12.82 -15.75
CA GLY A 3 -23.61 -11.56 -15.82
C GLY A 3 -22.72 -11.26 -14.61
N ARG A 4 -23.02 -11.82 -13.43
CA ARG A 4 -22.21 -11.64 -12.21
C ARG A 4 -20.96 -12.52 -12.22
N LEU A 5 -21.07 -13.74 -12.76
CA LEU A 5 -19.94 -14.66 -12.92
C LEU A 5 -18.94 -14.17 -13.97
N GLN A 6 -19.45 -13.58 -15.06
CA GLN A 6 -18.61 -13.03 -16.12
C GLN A 6 -17.89 -11.74 -15.69
N ASP A 7 -18.53 -10.90 -14.87
CA ASP A 7 -17.87 -9.77 -14.20
C ASP A 7 -16.83 -10.25 -13.19
N ASP A 8 -17.10 -11.34 -12.45
CA ASP A 8 -16.16 -11.91 -11.49
C ASP A 8 -14.90 -12.47 -12.18
N GLU A 9 -15.04 -13.19 -13.31
CA GLU A 9 -13.91 -13.69 -14.10
C GLU A 9 -13.09 -12.55 -14.73
N ALA A 10 -13.76 -11.54 -15.29
CA ALA A 10 -13.09 -10.36 -15.84
C ALA A 10 -12.32 -9.57 -14.77
N MET A 11 -12.93 -9.41 -13.58
CA MET A 11 -12.29 -8.79 -12.42
C MET A 11 -11.10 -9.60 -11.92
N GLN A 12 -11.22 -10.92 -11.83
CA GLN A 12 -10.10 -11.79 -11.43
C GLN A 12 -8.95 -11.75 -12.44
N SER A 13 -9.26 -11.77 -13.74
CA SER A 13 -8.24 -11.67 -14.79
C SER A 13 -7.50 -10.33 -14.73
N ALA A 14 -8.23 -9.23 -14.58
CA ALA A 14 -7.64 -7.91 -14.40
C ALA A 14 -6.77 -7.84 -13.13
N PHE A 15 -7.22 -8.42 -12.00
CA PHE A 15 -6.41 -8.49 -10.79
C PHE A 15 -5.11 -9.27 -11.00
N LYS A 16 -5.17 -10.46 -11.60
CA LYS A 16 -3.96 -11.26 -11.90
C LYS A 16 -2.99 -10.51 -12.79
N GLN A 17 -3.50 -9.83 -13.81
CA GLN A 17 -2.67 -9.12 -14.77
C GLN A 17 -2.05 -7.84 -14.21
N TYR A 18 -2.85 -7.01 -13.53
CA TYR A 18 -2.45 -5.67 -13.11
C TYR A 18 -1.91 -5.61 -11.68
N VAL A 19 -2.14 -6.62 -10.84
CA VAL A 19 -1.68 -6.64 -9.44
C VAL A 19 -0.70 -7.77 -9.21
N GLU A 20 -1.08 -9.01 -9.53
CA GLU A 20 -0.26 -10.19 -9.17
C GLU A 20 1.03 -10.26 -9.99
N ARG A 21 0.96 -10.17 -11.32
CA ARG A 21 2.17 -10.20 -12.18
C ARG A 21 3.21 -9.14 -11.83
N PRO A 22 2.86 -7.84 -11.70
CA PRO A 22 3.86 -6.84 -11.34
C PRO A 22 4.41 -7.05 -9.93
N ALA A 23 3.57 -7.48 -8.97
CA ALA A 23 4.05 -7.79 -7.62
C ALA A 23 5.04 -8.96 -7.62
N THR A 24 4.71 -10.04 -8.34
CA THR A 24 5.54 -11.24 -8.46
C THR A 24 6.90 -10.95 -9.10
N LEU A 25 6.99 -10.01 -10.04
CA LEU A 25 8.27 -9.56 -10.60
C LEU A 25 9.00 -8.58 -9.68
N CYS A 26 8.27 -7.72 -8.97
CA CYS A 26 8.85 -6.72 -8.07
C CYS A 26 9.55 -7.38 -6.86
N ILE A 27 8.96 -8.43 -6.28
CA ILE A 27 9.51 -9.13 -5.11
C ILE A 27 10.96 -9.66 -5.32
N PRO A 28 11.27 -10.44 -6.38
CA PRO A 28 12.64 -10.91 -6.61
C PRO A 28 13.59 -9.77 -6.97
N LEU A 29 13.13 -8.73 -7.68
CA LEU A 29 13.95 -7.54 -7.95
C LEU A 29 14.28 -6.77 -6.66
N MET A 30 13.32 -6.64 -5.75
CA MET A 30 13.53 -6.08 -4.42
C MET A 30 14.53 -6.92 -3.63
N LEU A 31 14.41 -8.24 -3.66
CA LEU A 31 15.36 -9.13 -2.98
C LEU A 31 16.78 -8.96 -3.53
N ALA A 32 16.94 -8.92 -4.85
CA ALA A 32 18.24 -8.73 -5.49
C ALA A 32 18.86 -7.37 -5.13
N THR A 33 18.09 -6.28 -5.26
CA THR A 33 18.57 -4.92 -4.96
C THR A 33 18.87 -4.73 -3.47
N PHE A 34 18.09 -5.35 -2.57
CA PHE A 34 18.37 -5.35 -1.14
C PHE A 34 19.66 -6.11 -0.80
N SER A 35 19.86 -7.29 -1.40
CA SER A 35 21.02 -8.14 -1.13
C SER A 35 22.34 -7.53 -1.62
N LEU A 36 22.29 -6.75 -2.70
CA LEU A 36 23.43 -6.05 -3.28
C LEU A 36 23.71 -4.67 -2.64
N GLY A 37 22.75 -4.12 -1.88
CA GLY A 37 22.84 -2.79 -1.29
C GLY A 37 23.20 -2.79 0.19
N ASN A 38 23.31 -1.59 0.76
CA ASN A 38 23.63 -1.38 2.17
C ASN A 38 22.58 -1.97 3.13
N GLY A 39 21.38 -2.29 2.65
CA GLY A 39 20.32 -2.91 3.44
C GLY A 39 20.70 -4.29 4.00
N ALA A 40 21.53 -5.05 3.28
CA ALA A 40 22.05 -6.34 3.77
C ALA A 40 23.39 -6.22 4.52
N ALA A 41 24.16 -5.16 4.26
CA ALA A 41 25.51 -4.99 4.80
C ALA A 41 25.57 -4.21 6.13
N ILE A 42 24.64 -3.28 6.35
CA ILE A 42 24.67 -2.34 7.48
C ILE A 42 23.39 -2.48 8.30
N TYR A 43 23.55 -2.81 9.58
CA TYR A 43 22.45 -2.80 10.53
C TYR A 43 22.29 -1.41 11.16
N ARG A 44 21.04 -0.92 11.24
CA ARG A 44 20.63 0.24 12.03
C ARG A 44 19.34 -0.11 12.79
N PRO A 45 19.12 0.46 14.00
CA PRO A 45 17.87 0.26 14.75
C PRO A 45 16.63 0.68 13.96
N ASP A 46 16.72 1.81 13.25
CA ASP A 46 15.75 2.19 12.23
C ASP A 46 16.30 1.88 10.83
N PHE A 47 15.55 1.12 10.05
CA PHE A 47 15.90 0.78 8.68
C PHE A 47 15.88 2.01 7.74
N PHE A 48 15.15 3.06 8.11
CA PHE A 48 15.15 4.33 7.38
C PHE A 48 16.46 5.11 7.53
N ASP A 49 17.23 4.86 8.61
CA ASP A 49 18.52 5.49 8.88
C ASP A 49 19.70 4.80 8.20
N VAL A 50 19.47 3.68 7.50
CA VAL A 50 20.53 3.01 6.74
C VAL A 50 20.97 3.92 5.58
N PRO A 51 22.28 4.21 5.45
CA PRO A 51 22.78 5.04 4.35
C PRO A 51 22.40 4.45 2.99
N THR A 52 21.73 5.23 2.15
CA THR A 52 21.29 4.80 0.83
C THR A 52 22.43 4.84 -0.18
N ASP A 53 22.86 3.66 -0.63
CA ASP A 53 23.67 3.51 -1.83
C ASP A 53 22.76 3.41 -3.07
N PHE A 54 23.35 3.26 -4.27
CA PHE A 54 22.60 3.14 -5.51
C PHE A 54 21.60 1.96 -5.48
N TRP A 55 22.00 0.80 -4.94
CA TRP A 55 21.14 -0.39 -4.89
C TRP A 55 20.03 -0.24 -3.86
N LEU A 56 20.33 0.28 -2.66
CA LEU A 56 19.30 0.54 -1.66
C LEU A 56 18.31 1.64 -2.12
N SER A 57 18.77 2.67 -2.82
CA SER A 57 17.90 3.67 -3.43
C SER A 57 16.96 3.04 -4.48
N THR A 58 17.50 2.13 -5.30
CA THR A 58 16.71 1.37 -6.29
C THR A 58 15.69 0.46 -5.60
N TYR A 59 16.06 -0.21 -4.51
CA TYR A 59 15.16 -1.00 -3.68
C TYR A 59 13.98 -0.15 -3.18
N TRP A 60 14.24 1.04 -2.65
CA TRP A 60 13.19 1.94 -2.18
C TRP A 60 12.30 2.44 -3.31
N LEU A 61 12.86 2.74 -4.47
CA LEU A 61 12.08 3.11 -5.64
C LEU A 61 11.16 1.98 -6.08
N LEU A 62 11.65 0.73 -6.11
CA LEU A 62 10.84 -0.45 -6.45
C LEU A 62 9.73 -0.68 -5.42
N LEU A 63 10.07 -0.73 -4.14
CA LEU A 63 9.12 -0.96 -3.04
C LEU A 63 8.06 0.13 -3.00
N CYS A 64 8.47 1.40 -2.89
CA CYS A 64 7.56 2.52 -2.76
C CYS A 64 6.79 2.76 -4.07
N GLY A 65 7.43 2.59 -5.23
CA GLY A 65 6.77 2.69 -6.53
C GLY A 65 5.67 1.65 -6.70
N MET A 66 5.94 0.40 -6.33
CA MET A 66 4.95 -0.67 -6.36
C MET A 66 3.79 -0.41 -5.40
N LEU A 67 4.08 0.05 -4.18
CA LEU A 67 3.03 0.42 -3.21
C LEU A 67 2.16 1.57 -3.72
N ILE A 68 2.76 2.63 -4.26
CA ILE A 68 2.02 3.75 -4.86
C ILE A 68 1.14 3.26 -6.00
N TYR A 69 1.66 2.39 -6.87
CA TYR A 69 0.90 1.81 -7.97
C TYR A 69 -0.30 1.00 -7.47
N LEU A 70 -0.11 0.12 -6.48
CA LEU A 70 -1.20 -0.69 -5.90
C LEU A 70 -2.24 0.16 -5.18
N LEU A 71 -1.80 1.12 -4.36
CA LEU A 71 -2.68 2.05 -3.66
C LEU A 71 -3.44 2.93 -4.65
N GLY A 72 -2.80 3.38 -5.72
CA GLY A 72 -3.42 4.13 -6.80
C GLY A 72 -4.48 3.31 -7.54
N TYR A 73 -4.14 2.07 -7.93
CA TYR A 73 -5.08 1.15 -8.58
C TYR A 73 -6.31 0.87 -7.68
N GLY A 74 -6.07 0.55 -6.40
CA GLY A 74 -7.14 0.36 -5.42
C GLY A 74 -7.98 1.62 -5.21
N SER A 75 -7.35 2.80 -5.16
CA SER A 75 -8.04 4.09 -5.04
C SER A 75 -8.97 4.34 -6.22
N ARG A 76 -8.58 3.99 -7.45
CA ARG A 76 -9.46 4.13 -8.63
C ARG A 76 -10.71 3.26 -8.50
N ALA A 77 -10.56 2.02 -8.02
CA ALA A 77 -11.70 1.14 -7.75
C ALA A 77 -12.61 1.71 -6.64
N LEU A 78 -12.02 2.26 -5.57
CA LEU A 78 -12.76 2.88 -4.46
C LEU A 78 -13.49 4.15 -4.89
N LEU A 79 -12.94 4.94 -5.82
CA LEU A 79 -13.60 6.12 -6.38
C LEU A 79 -14.86 5.76 -7.17
N VAL A 80 -14.86 4.62 -7.88
CA VAL A 80 -16.06 4.09 -8.53
C VAL A 80 -17.09 3.68 -7.48
N LEU A 81 -16.67 2.94 -6.45
CA LEU A 81 -17.54 2.51 -5.34
C LEU A 81 -18.12 3.68 -4.53
N ARG A 82 -17.39 4.80 -4.46
CA ARG A 82 -17.80 6.02 -3.76
C ARG A 82 -19.08 6.65 -4.33
N ARG A 83 -19.45 6.33 -5.58
CA ARG A 83 -20.70 6.79 -6.20
C ARG A 83 -21.94 6.24 -5.48
N ASP A 84 -21.82 5.09 -4.81
CA ASP A 84 -22.89 4.54 -4.00
C ASP A 84 -22.94 5.23 -2.62
N PRO A 85 -24.05 5.91 -2.26
CA PRO A 85 -24.19 6.59 -0.97
C PRO A 85 -24.05 5.65 0.24
N ARG A 86 -24.35 4.35 0.09
CA ARG A 86 -24.23 3.36 1.16
C ARG A 86 -22.77 3.03 1.51
N SER A 87 -21.87 3.08 0.52
CA SER A 87 -20.45 2.71 0.67
C SER A 87 -19.51 3.91 0.79
N ARG A 88 -20.00 5.12 0.49
CA ARG A 88 -19.21 6.37 0.44
C ARG A 88 -18.33 6.63 1.67
N ARG A 89 -18.84 6.35 2.88
CA ARG A 89 -18.09 6.60 4.13
C ARG A 89 -16.88 5.69 4.24
N ILE A 90 -17.03 4.40 3.93
CA ILE A 90 -15.93 3.42 3.99
C ILE A 90 -14.93 3.68 2.87
N ALA A 91 -15.42 4.00 1.65
CA ALA A 91 -14.58 4.37 0.53
C ALA A 91 -13.70 5.60 0.85
N ASN A 92 -14.24 6.63 1.52
CA ASN A 92 -13.46 7.80 1.95
C ASN A 92 -12.33 7.43 2.93
N VAL A 93 -12.59 6.53 3.90
CA VAL A 93 -11.56 6.12 4.88
C VAL A 93 -10.43 5.37 4.17
N TYR A 94 -10.76 4.43 3.27
CA TYR A 94 -9.74 3.75 2.48
C TYR A 94 -8.96 4.71 1.57
N LEU A 95 -9.63 5.68 0.92
CA LEU A 95 -8.95 6.68 0.11
C LEU A 95 -8.00 7.57 0.93
N PHE A 96 -8.41 7.96 2.14
CA PHE A 96 -7.54 8.70 3.05
C PHE A 96 -6.33 7.87 3.50
N ALA A 97 -6.55 6.60 3.85
CA ALA A 97 -5.47 5.68 4.19
C ALA A 97 -4.49 5.48 3.01
N SER A 98 -5.02 5.29 1.80
CA SER A 98 -4.21 5.20 0.58
C SER A 98 -3.42 6.48 0.31
N ALA A 99 -4.03 7.65 0.49
CA ALA A 99 -3.32 8.93 0.33
C ALA A 99 -2.18 9.07 1.34
N ALA A 100 -2.40 8.73 2.62
CA ALA A 100 -1.35 8.73 3.63
C ALA A 100 -0.20 7.77 3.26
N GLY A 101 -0.52 6.56 2.78
CA GLY A 101 0.48 5.60 2.32
C GLY A 101 1.29 6.08 1.12
N ILE A 102 0.65 6.74 0.15
CA ILE A 102 1.32 7.36 -1.00
C ILE A 102 2.28 8.48 -0.54
N VAL A 103 1.85 9.32 0.40
CA VAL A 103 2.69 10.37 0.97
C VAL A 103 3.91 9.78 1.70
N ALA A 104 3.72 8.74 2.52
CA ALA A 104 4.83 8.03 3.17
C ALA A 104 5.85 7.50 2.15
N CYS A 105 5.36 6.86 1.08
CA CYS A 105 6.18 6.33 0.00
C CYS A 105 6.93 7.44 -0.75
N ALA A 106 6.29 8.58 -1.01
CA ALA A 106 6.91 9.72 -1.67
C ALA A 106 8.03 10.32 -0.81
N ILE A 107 7.78 10.54 0.48
CA ILE A 107 8.79 11.02 1.43
C ILE A 107 9.98 10.05 1.47
N ARG A 108 9.72 8.73 1.49
CA ARG A 108 10.79 7.74 1.51
C ARG A 108 11.64 7.76 0.24
N ILE A 109 11.03 7.90 -0.93
CA ILE A 109 11.77 8.04 -2.20
C ILE A 109 12.63 9.32 -2.16
N ILE A 110 12.04 10.45 -1.78
CA ILE A 110 12.76 11.74 -1.75
C ILE A 110 13.94 11.67 -0.78
N THR A 111 13.74 11.14 0.43
CA THR A 111 14.82 10.99 1.43
C THR A 111 15.90 10.01 0.94
N ALA A 112 15.54 8.95 0.22
CA ALA A 112 16.51 8.00 -0.33
C ALA A 112 17.44 8.63 -1.39
N TYR A 113 16.94 9.52 -2.24
CA TYR A 113 17.71 10.19 -3.30
C TYR A 113 18.32 11.53 -2.87
N VAL A 114 17.92 12.07 -1.71
CA VAL A 114 18.45 13.32 -1.14
C VAL A 114 19.01 13.04 0.26
N PRO A 115 20.26 12.52 0.35
CA PRO A 115 20.87 12.12 1.63
C PRO A 115 20.89 13.19 2.73
N PRO A 116 21.09 14.49 2.44
CA PRO A 116 21.01 15.53 3.46
C PRO A 116 19.63 15.62 4.13
N LEU A 117 18.58 15.32 3.38
CA LEU A 117 17.21 15.33 3.89
C LEU A 117 16.96 14.10 4.77
N GLN A 118 17.52 12.93 4.42
CA GLN A 118 17.47 11.74 5.26
C GLN A 118 18.06 11.98 6.66
N ALA A 119 19.16 12.72 6.75
CA ALA A 119 19.82 13.02 8.04
C ALA A 119 18.99 13.93 8.97
N VAL A 120 18.09 14.74 8.41
CA VAL A 120 17.23 15.67 9.18
C VAL A 120 15.89 15.02 9.54
N GLU A 121 15.37 14.18 8.66
CA GLU A 121 14.03 13.59 8.78
C GLU A 121 14.04 12.33 9.66
N GLY A 122 15.11 11.52 9.59
CA GLY A 122 15.30 10.33 10.44
C GLY A 122 14.16 9.31 10.38
N GLY A 123 13.34 9.33 9.32
CA GLY A 123 12.20 8.43 9.13
C GLY A 123 10.93 8.78 9.92
N THR A 124 10.88 9.88 10.66
CA THR A 124 9.75 10.20 11.57
C THR A 124 8.44 10.44 10.80
N LEU A 125 8.46 11.23 9.73
CA LEU A 125 7.28 11.50 8.90
C LEU A 125 6.88 10.24 8.13
N VAL A 126 7.86 9.46 7.64
CA VAL A 126 7.60 8.18 6.98
C VAL A 126 6.80 7.26 7.91
N TRP A 127 7.25 7.11 9.17
CA TRP A 127 6.55 6.33 10.18
C TRP A 127 5.16 6.88 10.51
N PHE A 128 5.03 8.19 10.70
CA PHE A 128 3.75 8.81 11.01
C PHE A 128 2.69 8.52 9.94
N PHE A 129 3.04 8.73 8.66
CA PHE A 129 2.13 8.48 7.56
C PHE A 129 1.91 6.99 7.30
N ALA A 130 2.93 6.15 7.46
CA ALA A 130 2.80 4.70 7.33
C ALA A 130 1.88 4.10 8.41
N CYS A 131 2.05 4.53 9.67
CA CYS A 131 1.17 4.13 10.77
C CYS A 131 -0.27 4.60 10.56
N THR A 132 -0.44 5.84 10.08
CA THR A 132 -1.77 6.38 9.74
C THR A 132 -2.44 5.57 8.63
N CYS A 133 -1.69 5.19 7.59
CA CYS A 133 -2.14 4.29 6.53
C CYS A 133 -2.59 2.95 7.10
N GLY A 134 -1.73 2.28 7.88
CA GLY A 134 -2.02 0.98 8.50
C GLY A 134 -3.25 1.01 9.40
N ALA A 135 -3.35 2.00 10.28
CA ALA A 135 -4.51 2.21 11.15
C ALA A 135 -5.78 2.45 10.34
N GLY A 136 -5.72 3.27 9.29
CA GLY A 136 -6.84 3.53 8.40
C GLY A 136 -7.36 2.27 7.71
N PHE A 137 -6.47 1.45 7.14
CA PHE A 137 -6.84 0.17 6.55
C PHE A 137 -7.42 -0.81 7.58
N ALA A 138 -6.84 -0.87 8.78
CA ALA A 138 -7.31 -1.75 9.85
C ALA A 138 -8.73 -1.35 10.32
N VAL A 139 -8.96 -0.07 10.59
CA VAL A 139 -10.27 0.45 11.01
C VAL A 139 -11.32 0.24 9.92
N ALA A 140 -11.00 0.55 8.67
CA ALA A 140 -11.93 0.37 7.56
C ALA A 140 -12.30 -1.12 7.36
N SER A 141 -11.33 -2.02 7.51
CA SER A 141 -11.54 -3.47 7.40
C SER A 141 -12.38 -4.01 8.56
N ALA A 142 -12.09 -3.58 9.80
CA ALA A 142 -12.88 -3.93 10.97
C ALA A 142 -14.33 -3.45 10.84
N HIS A 143 -14.54 -2.24 10.32
CA HIS A 143 -15.88 -1.70 10.09
C HIS A 143 -16.64 -2.46 8.99
N SER A 144 -15.96 -2.79 7.89
CA SER A 144 -16.52 -3.61 6.81
C SER A 144 -16.94 -5.01 7.32
N TRP A 145 -16.10 -5.63 8.15
CA TRP A 145 -16.40 -6.91 8.78
C TRP A 145 -17.63 -6.83 9.69
N ARG A 146 -17.72 -5.81 10.55
CA ARG A 146 -18.88 -5.59 11.43
C ARG A 146 -20.20 -5.43 10.67
N ILE A 147 -20.19 -4.84 9.48
CA ILE A 147 -21.40 -4.73 8.65
C ILE A 147 -21.80 -6.09 8.10
N LYS A 148 -20.84 -6.91 7.64
CA LYS A 148 -21.12 -8.25 7.13
C LYS A 148 -21.62 -9.21 8.22
N THR A 149 -21.08 -9.13 9.44
CA THR A 149 -21.50 -10.01 10.54
C THR A 149 -22.88 -9.68 11.12
N ARG A 150 -23.37 -8.45 10.96
CA ARG A 150 -24.76 -8.09 11.36
C ARG A 150 -25.82 -8.93 10.66
N TRP A 151 -25.57 -9.37 9.42
CA TRP A 151 -26.51 -10.24 8.70
C TRP A 151 -26.53 -11.65 9.27
N PHE A 152 -25.39 -12.16 9.75
CA PHE A 152 -25.31 -13.46 10.43
C PHE A 152 -25.97 -13.44 11.81
N ASN A 153 -25.82 -12.36 12.57
CA ASN A 153 -26.43 -12.23 13.91
C ASN A 153 -27.93 -11.87 13.86
N GLY A 154 -28.45 -11.45 12.71
CA GLY A 154 -29.86 -11.11 12.51
C GLY A 154 -30.72 -12.27 12.00
N ALA A 155 -30.12 -13.42 11.65
CA ALA A 155 -30.82 -14.60 11.15
C ALA A 155 -31.23 -15.60 12.27
N THR A 156 -31.05 -15.23 13.54
CA THR A 156 -31.33 -16.07 14.71
C THR A 156 -32.45 -15.54 15.62
N HIS A 157 -33.38 -14.73 15.12
CA HIS A 157 -34.62 -14.42 15.83
C HIS A 157 -35.82 -14.35 14.89
#